data_AF-A0A936EKY0-F1
#
_entry.id   AF-A0A936EKY0-F1
#
_cell.length_a   1.000
_cell.length_b   1.000
_cell.length_c   1.000
_cell.angle_alpha   90.00
_cell.angle_beta   90.00
_cell.angle_gamma   90.00
#
_symmetry.space_group_name_H-M   'P 1'
#
loop_
_entity.id
_entity.type
_entity.pdbx_description
1 polymer ?
#
loop_
_entity_poly.entity_id
_entity_poly.type
_entity_poly.pdbx_seq_one_letter_code
_entity_poly.pdbx_strand_id
1 'polypeptide(L)'
;MLFDEYAGYKSLSDSFHYKNDSFYHFLQQQQFQLLPTFANYDFTPFSMSSVLNMQYVPENYNRELLTQPDIQHRFGEIRNAQVPAIFKSMGYVIENNSIFDIKGHPALYQSNGLFPIHAALLTNKIFHNRLMKNIGWWFVTGKYKLNFLREYYLYRKDGYNRQVEKDVLQTAATPTTKPRFCYAHFLLPHGQFYRDSSGALNPPEKILNLKYLADKSLYLAYLKYTNNIIKGLVKKLNEKDPNAIVIIMSDHGFYDYDNPGDYDPYNYDNICFVKAPNNNAAMYNAQLSNVNFFRHLFNNQFGQNLPYVKDSTVYVIEDPAVLR
;
A
#
# COMPACT_ATOMS: atom_id res chain seq x y z
N MET A 1 -0.52 9.01 0.91
CA MET A 1 0.54 7.99 0.89
C MET A 1 -0.06 6.73 1.48
N LEU A 2 0.01 5.63 0.75
CA LEU A 2 -0.46 4.33 1.17
C LEU A 2 0.72 3.39 1.40
N PHE A 3 0.68 2.61 2.46
CA PHE A 3 1.74 1.70 2.92
C PHE A 3 1.17 0.28 2.99
N ASP A 4 1.57 -0.57 2.06
CA ASP A 4 1.10 -1.94 1.87
C ASP A 4 1.38 -2.83 3.09
N GLU A 5 0.33 -3.45 3.64
CA GLU A 5 0.39 -4.37 4.78
C GLU A 5 0.93 -3.74 6.08
N TYR A 6 0.73 -2.44 6.29
CA TYR A 6 1.14 -1.80 7.55
C TYR A 6 0.15 -2.15 8.68
N ALA A 7 0.62 -2.95 9.63
CA ALA A 7 -0.14 -3.40 10.81
C ALA A 7 -0.59 -2.25 11.71
N GLY A 8 -1.84 -2.34 12.18
CA GLY A 8 -2.38 -1.46 13.19
C GLY A 8 -1.77 -1.67 14.59
N TYR A 9 -2.15 -0.79 15.52
CA TYR A 9 -1.55 -0.75 16.84
C TYR A 9 -1.84 -2.04 17.64
N LYS A 10 -3.06 -2.59 17.48
CA LYS A 10 -3.47 -3.80 18.19
C LYS A 10 -2.66 -5.00 17.73
N SER A 11 -2.50 -5.18 16.42
CA SER A 11 -1.69 -6.24 15.82
C SER A 11 -0.25 -6.16 16.28
N LEU A 12 0.34 -4.96 16.30
CA LEU A 12 1.71 -4.76 16.77
C LEU A 12 1.87 -5.11 18.27
N SER A 13 0.90 -4.71 19.09
CA SER A 13 0.90 -5.02 20.52
C SER A 13 0.78 -6.52 20.77
N ASP A 14 -0.22 -7.15 20.15
CA ASP A 14 -0.66 -8.50 20.52
C ASP A 14 0.21 -9.57 19.85
N SER A 15 0.55 -9.40 18.57
CA SER A 15 1.26 -10.41 17.77
C SER A 15 2.77 -10.22 17.76
N PHE A 16 3.26 -9.00 18.01
CA PHE A 16 4.71 -8.67 17.98
C PHE A 16 5.26 -8.21 19.34
N HIS A 17 4.41 -8.06 20.36
CA HIS A 17 4.79 -7.47 21.65
C HIS A 17 5.49 -6.12 21.50
N TYR A 18 5.09 -5.32 20.51
CA TYR A 18 5.71 -4.06 20.16
C TYR A 18 4.71 -2.90 20.24
N LYS A 19 5.03 -1.91 21.07
CA LYS A 19 4.30 -0.64 21.12
C LYS A 19 4.97 0.39 20.23
N ASN A 20 4.22 0.91 19.25
CA ASN A 20 4.74 1.86 18.27
C ASN A 20 4.57 3.34 18.72
N ASP A 21 4.54 3.59 20.02
CA ASP A 21 4.17 4.88 20.63
C ASP A 21 5.02 6.05 20.11
N SER A 22 6.33 5.84 19.93
CA SER A 22 7.23 6.87 19.42
C SER A 22 6.85 7.36 18.01
N PHE A 23 6.39 6.46 17.15
CA PHE A 23 5.94 6.83 15.81
C PHE A 23 4.59 7.56 15.85
N TYR A 24 3.65 7.05 16.64
CA TYR A 24 2.32 7.66 16.80
C TYR A 24 2.43 9.06 17.41
N HIS A 25 3.24 9.22 18.45
CA HIS A 25 3.50 10.51 19.08
C HIS A 25 4.19 11.48 18.12
N PHE A 26 5.15 11.01 17.32
CA PHE A 26 5.76 11.83 16.29
C PHE A 26 4.71 12.36 15.30
N LEU A 27 3.80 11.52 14.81
CA LEU A 27 2.76 11.95 13.87
C LEU A 27 1.80 12.96 14.51
N GLN A 28 1.42 12.75 15.78
CA GLN A 28 0.62 13.71 16.55
C GLN A 28 1.32 15.07 16.68
N GLN A 29 2.62 15.08 16.98
CA GLN A 29 3.42 16.32 17.02
C GLN A 29 3.48 17.02 15.65
N GLN A 30 3.37 16.26 14.56
CA GLN A 30 3.26 16.79 13.19
C GLN A 30 1.81 17.13 12.79
N GLN A 31 0.90 17.24 13.76
CA GLN A 31 -0.52 17.59 13.60
C GLN A 31 -1.37 16.55 12.85
N PHE A 32 -0.89 15.31 12.74
CA PHE A 32 -1.72 14.22 12.26
C PHE A 32 -2.64 13.72 13.37
N GLN A 33 -3.88 13.41 13.00
CA GLN A 33 -4.84 12.73 13.85
C GLN A 33 -4.95 11.28 13.40
N LEU A 34 -4.94 10.36 14.35
CA LEU A 34 -5.25 8.95 14.12
C LEU A 34 -6.76 8.81 13.95
N LEU A 35 -7.19 8.17 12.86
CA LEU A 35 -8.58 7.81 12.66
C LEU A 35 -8.83 6.39 13.17
N PRO A 36 -9.97 6.13 13.84
CA PRO A 36 -10.34 4.78 14.27
C PRO A 36 -10.85 3.98 13.08
N THR A 37 -9.95 3.67 12.14
CA THR A 37 -10.27 2.95 10.91
C THR A 37 -9.76 1.52 10.93
N PHE A 38 -10.45 0.67 10.16
CA PHE A 38 -10.03 -0.69 9.86
C PHE A 38 -10.23 -0.97 8.37
N ALA A 39 -9.49 -1.93 7.83
CA ALA A 39 -9.62 -2.33 6.43
C ALA A 39 -10.91 -3.15 6.19
N ASN A 40 -11.54 -2.97 5.03
CA ASN A 40 -12.73 -3.74 4.67
C ASN A 40 -12.41 -5.09 4.01
N TYR A 41 -11.24 -5.16 3.37
CA TYR A 41 -10.73 -6.35 2.71
C TYR A 41 -9.28 -6.48 3.14
N ASP A 42 -8.81 -7.70 3.34
CA ASP A 42 -7.44 -7.99 3.70
C ASP A 42 -6.52 -8.13 2.48
N PHE A 43 -7.04 -8.06 1.26
CA PHE A 43 -6.25 -8.22 0.04
C PHE A 43 -6.16 -6.92 -0.77
N THR A 44 -4.93 -6.46 -1.07
CA THR A 44 -4.64 -5.14 -1.68
C THR A 44 -5.55 -4.76 -2.86
N PRO A 45 -5.75 -5.59 -3.92
CA PRO A 45 -6.59 -5.19 -5.05
C PRO A 45 -8.05 -4.94 -4.65
N PHE A 46 -8.58 -5.74 -3.72
CA PHE A 46 -9.95 -5.60 -3.21
C PHE A 46 -10.08 -4.41 -2.28
N SER A 47 -9.12 -4.25 -1.35
CA SER A 47 -9.10 -3.11 -0.44
C SER A 47 -9.00 -1.80 -1.20
N MET A 48 -8.09 -1.71 -2.17
CA MET A 48 -7.89 -0.50 -2.95
C MET A 48 -9.04 -0.20 -3.92
N SER A 49 -9.65 -1.23 -4.52
CA SER A 49 -10.87 -1.03 -5.30
C SER A 49 -11.97 -0.43 -4.42
N SER A 50 -12.13 -0.96 -3.20
CA SER A 50 -13.15 -0.50 -2.26
C SER A 50 -12.93 0.94 -1.79
N VAL A 51 -11.71 1.24 -1.36
CA VAL A 51 -11.32 2.58 -0.87
C VAL A 51 -11.49 3.65 -1.96
N LEU A 52 -10.97 3.40 -3.17
CA LEU A 52 -10.94 4.41 -4.23
C LEU A 52 -12.28 4.57 -4.94
N ASN A 53 -13.15 3.56 -4.92
CA ASN A 53 -14.53 3.68 -5.38
C ASN A 53 -15.50 4.07 -4.27
N MET A 54 -15.02 4.14 -3.02
CA MET A 54 -15.87 4.37 -1.86
C MET A 54 -17.03 3.36 -1.87
N GLN A 55 -16.83 2.08 -2.10
CA GLN A 55 -17.93 1.10 -2.04
C GLN A 55 -17.37 -0.30 -1.92
N TYR A 56 -18.11 -1.23 -1.33
CA TYR A 56 -17.72 -2.63 -1.38
C TYR A 56 -17.60 -3.10 -2.83
N VAL A 57 -16.67 -4.01 -3.06
CA VAL A 57 -16.49 -4.68 -4.35
C VAL A 57 -17.78 -5.46 -4.68
N PRO A 58 -18.32 -5.36 -5.90
CA PRO A 58 -19.47 -6.16 -6.31
C PRO A 58 -19.25 -7.66 -6.07
N GLU A 59 -20.25 -8.37 -5.56
CA GLU A 59 -20.17 -9.81 -5.24
C GLU A 59 -20.24 -10.69 -6.50
N ASN A 60 -19.29 -10.51 -7.40
CA ASN A 60 -19.18 -11.22 -8.68
C ASN A 60 -17.99 -12.20 -8.72
N TYR A 61 -17.57 -12.71 -7.57
CA TYR A 61 -16.40 -13.56 -7.38
C TYR A 61 -16.65 -14.60 -6.28
N ASN A 62 -15.88 -15.69 -6.26
CA ASN A 62 -15.90 -16.65 -5.16
C ASN A 62 -14.94 -16.19 -4.07
N ARG A 63 -15.46 -15.84 -2.89
CA ARG A 63 -14.66 -15.36 -1.75
C ARG A 63 -13.66 -16.41 -1.25
N GLU A 64 -13.92 -17.70 -1.43
CA GLU A 64 -13.05 -18.77 -0.95
C GLU A 64 -11.99 -19.21 -1.98
N LEU A 65 -12.06 -18.69 -3.20
CA LEU A 65 -11.16 -19.05 -4.28
C LEU A 65 -11.10 -17.92 -5.32
N LEU A 66 -10.33 -16.88 -5.03
CA LEU A 66 -10.11 -15.80 -5.99
C LEU A 66 -9.27 -16.29 -7.16
N THR A 67 -9.74 -16.00 -8.37
CA THR A 67 -9.04 -16.31 -9.62
C THR A 67 -8.30 -15.09 -10.16
N GLN A 68 -7.37 -15.30 -11.11
CA GLN A 68 -6.72 -14.19 -11.83
C GLN A 68 -7.71 -13.19 -12.46
N PRO A 69 -8.78 -13.63 -13.16
CA PRO A 69 -9.84 -12.73 -13.64
C PRO A 69 -10.44 -11.83 -12.55
N ASP A 70 -10.67 -12.35 -11.34
CA ASP A 70 -11.25 -11.56 -10.23
C ASP A 70 -10.31 -10.40 -9.86
N ILE A 71 -9.01 -10.66 -9.79
CA ILE A 71 -7.98 -9.65 -9.50
C ILE A 71 -7.87 -8.63 -10.64
N GLN A 72 -7.88 -9.09 -11.90
CA GLN A 72 -7.84 -8.19 -13.05
C GLN A 72 -9.08 -7.28 -13.12
N HIS A 73 -10.24 -7.80 -12.71
CA HIS A 73 -11.44 -6.98 -12.58
C HIS A 73 -11.25 -5.87 -11.54
N ARG A 74 -10.63 -6.16 -10.39
CA ARG A 74 -10.28 -5.12 -9.39
C ARG A 74 -9.35 -4.06 -9.94
N PHE A 75 -8.36 -4.42 -10.76
CA PHE A 75 -7.51 -3.42 -11.43
C PHE A 75 -8.29 -2.55 -12.41
N GLY A 76 -9.26 -3.12 -13.11
CA GLY A 76 -10.19 -2.35 -13.96
C GLY A 76 -11.01 -1.34 -13.17
N GLU A 77 -11.50 -1.72 -11.99
CA GLU A 77 -12.22 -0.86 -11.06
C GLU A 77 -11.33 0.24 -10.49
N ILE A 78 -10.09 -0.07 -10.08
CA ILE A 78 -9.11 0.92 -9.60
C ILE A 78 -8.76 1.92 -10.71
N ARG A 79 -8.55 1.43 -11.93
CA ARG A 79 -8.26 2.29 -13.09
C ARG A 79 -9.34 3.33 -13.34
N ASN A 80 -10.60 2.97 -13.12
CA ASN A 80 -11.74 3.84 -13.34
C ASN A 80 -12.34 4.39 -12.03
N ALA A 81 -11.54 4.43 -10.96
CA ALA A 81 -12.05 4.73 -9.63
C ALA A 81 -12.65 6.13 -9.48
N GLN A 82 -13.63 6.24 -8.57
CA GLN A 82 -14.37 7.49 -8.33
C GLN A 82 -13.50 8.59 -7.71
N VAL A 83 -12.63 8.28 -6.75
CA VAL A 83 -11.86 9.29 -6.00
C VAL A 83 -11.00 10.17 -6.93
N PRO A 84 -10.12 9.62 -7.80
CA PRO A 84 -9.39 10.45 -8.77
C PRO A 84 -10.30 11.23 -9.72
N ALA A 85 -11.45 10.65 -10.11
CA ALA A 85 -12.41 11.32 -10.99
C ALA A 85 -13.07 12.53 -10.31
N ILE A 86 -13.42 12.42 -9.03
CA ILE A 86 -13.97 13.51 -8.21
C ILE A 86 -12.93 14.61 -8.02
N PHE A 87 -11.68 14.28 -7.68
CA PHE A 87 -10.62 15.30 -7.60
C PHE A 87 -10.42 16.01 -8.94
N LYS A 88 -10.42 15.27 -10.05
CA LYS A 88 -10.30 15.83 -11.39
C LYS A 88 -11.47 16.77 -11.72
N SER A 89 -12.71 16.46 -11.32
CA SER A 89 -13.86 17.35 -11.54
C SER A 89 -13.79 18.63 -10.70
N MET A 90 -13.11 18.58 -9.55
CA MET A 90 -12.76 19.76 -8.73
C MET A 90 -11.55 20.54 -9.25
N GLY A 91 -11.00 20.20 -10.43
CA GLY A 91 -9.89 20.92 -11.05
C GLY A 91 -8.50 20.50 -10.57
N TYR A 92 -8.38 19.40 -9.83
CA TYR A 92 -7.09 18.87 -9.40
C TYR A 92 -6.34 18.22 -10.56
N VAL A 93 -5.02 18.36 -10.54
CA VAL A 93 -4.10 17.53 -11.35
C VAL A 93 -3.87 16.21 -10.61
N ILE A 94 -3.97 15.10 -11.33
CA ILE A 94 -3.75 13.76 -10.76
C ILE A 94 -2.29 13.37 -10.98
N GLU A 95 -1.59 13.08 -9.89
CA GLU A 95 -0.23 12.56 -9.88
C GLU A 95 -0.27 11.12 -9.36
N ASN A 96 0.11 10.16 -10.20
CA ASN A 96 0.02 8.73 -9.86
C ASN A 96 1.42 8.12 -9.68
N ASN A 97 1.79 7.90 -8.42
CA ASN A 97 3.02 7.25 -7.97
C ASN A 97 2.68 5.88 -7.33
N SER A 98 1.78 5.13 -7.96
CA SER A 98 1.30 3.84 -7.45
C SER A 98 1.61 2.68 -8.39
N ILE A 99 1.33 1.46 -7.91
CA ILE A 99 1.37 0.22 -8.67
C ILE A 99 0.15 -0.01 -9.57
N PHE A 100 -0.85 0.88 -9.52
CA PHE A 100 -2.09 0.76 -10.29
C PHE A 100 -2.17 1.80 -11.38
N ASP A 101 -2.69 1.41 -12.54
CA ASP A 101 -3.10 2.39 -13.53
C ASP A 101 -4.29 3.18 -12.99
N ILE A 102 -4.28 4.50 -13.20
CA ILE A 102 -5.45 5.38 -13.05
C ILE A 102 -5.78 5.92 -14.44
N LYS A 103 -7.06 6.15 -14.75
CA LYS A 103 -7.49 6.55 -16.11
C LYS A 103 -6.78 7.83 -16.58
N GLY A 104 -5.87 7.66 -17.55
CA GLY A 104 -5.05 8.75 -18.11
C GLY A 104 -3.74 9.04 -17.36
N HIS A 105 -3.47 8.30 -16.28
CA HIS A 105 -2.30 8.45 -15.40
C HIS A 105 -1.76 7.05 -15.09
N PRO A 106 -0.88 6.49 -15.94
CA PRO A 106 -0.39 5.10 -15.81
C PRO A 106 0.36 4.87 -14.50
N ALA A 107 0.47 3.61 -14.07
CA ALA A 107 1.27 3.23 -12.92
C ALA A 107 2.75 3.63 -13.08
N LEU A 108 3.41 3.97 -11.98
CA LEU A 108 4.85 4.29 -11.95
C LEU A 108 5.69 3.11 -12.47
N TYR A 109 5.20 1.90 -12.20
CA TYR A 109 5.74 0.68 -12.74
C TYR A 109 4.63 -0.04 -13.50
N GLN A 110 4.72 -0.12 -14.84
CA GLN A 110 3.82 -1.00 -15.61
C GLN A 110 3.98 -2.41 -15.04
N SER A 111 2.93 -2.93 -14.39
CA SER A 111 2.98 -4.11 -13.55
C SER A 111 3.23 -5.38 -14.39
N ASN A 112 4.45 -5.55 -14.86
CA ASN A 112 4.99 -6.80 -15.39
C ASN A 112 5.58 -7.65 -14.25
N GLY A 113 5.13 -7.48 -12.99
CA GLY A 113 5.80 -8.17 -11.88
C GLY A 113 5.12 -8.22 -10.51
N LEU A 114 3.96 -7.58 -10.30
CA LEU A 114 3.18 -7.79 -9.06
C LEU A 114 1.93 -8.61 -9.33
N PHE A 115 1.21 -8.27 -10.39
CA PHE A 115 0.14 -9.10 -10.91
C PHE A 115 0.15 -8.99 -12.44
N PRO A 116 0.13 -10.12 -13.16
CA PRO A 116 0.22 -10.12 -14.61
C PRO A 116 -1.02 -9.47 -15.24
N ILE A 117 -1.00 -8.15 -15.51
CA ILE A 117 -1.90 -7.52 -16.49
C ILE A 117 -1.76 -8.31 -17.80
N HIS A 118 -2.78 -8.39 -18.66
CA HIS A 118 -2.76 -9.08 -19.97
C HIS A 118 -1.42 -9.06 -20.75
N ALA A 119 -0.60 -8.01 -20.58
CA ALA A 119 0.80 -7.95 -20.98
C ALA A 119 1.63 -9.17 -20.54
N ALA A 120 1.50 -9.72 -19.34
CA ALA A 120 2.24 -10.86 -18.83
C ALA A 120 1.77 -12.23 -19.35
N LEU A 121 0.52 -12.40 -19.79
CA LEU A 121 0.13 -13.57 -20.58
C LEU A 121 0.76 -13.56 -21.98
N LEU A 122 0.97 -12.36 -22.54
CA LEU A 122 1.72 -12.14 -23.78
C LEU A 122 3.24 -12.19 -23.56
N THR A 123 3.76 -11.66 -22.45
CA THR A 123 5.20 -11.53 -22.17
C THR A 123 5.80 -12.75 -21.48
N ASN A 124 5.03 -13.58 -20.77
CA ASN A 124 5.44 -14.92 -20.33
C ASN A 124 5.60 -15.91 -21.51
N LYS A 125 5.15 -15.52 -22.70
CA LYS A 125 5.47 -16.19 -23.97
C LYS A 125 6.73 -15.62 -24.65
N ILE A 126 7.25 -14.48 -24.19
CA ILE A 126 8.49 -13.93 -24.75
C ILE A 126 9.68 -14.66 -24.12
N PHE A 127 10.54 -15.17 -25.00
CA PHE A 127 11.69 -16.02 -24.68
C PHE A 127 12.53 -15.54 -23.49
N HIS A 128 12.81 -14.23 -23.39
CA HIS A 128 13.63 -13.68 -22.31
C HIS A 128 13.02 -13.86 -20.91
N ASN A 129 11.69 -13.76 -20.75
CA ASN A 129 11.05 -13.96 -19.45
C ASN A 129 11.03 -15.43 -19.04
N ARG A 130 10.86 -16.35 -20.00
CA ARG A 130 11.02 -17.79 -19.75
C ARG A 130 12.45 -18.17 -19.44
N LEU A 131 13.41 -17.58 -20.14
CA LEU A 131 14.84 -17.77 -19.91
C LEU A 131 15.22 -17.30 -18.49
N MET A 132 14.73 -16.13 -18.07
CA MET A 132 14.96 -15.64 -16.71
C MET A 132 14.20 -16.45 -15.65
N LYS A 133 12.96 -16.90 -15.91
CA LYS A 133 12.23 -17.79 -14.98
C LYS A 133 12.94 -19.12 -14.78
N ASN A 134 13.52 -19.69 -15.85
CA ASN A 134 14.14 -21.03 -15.81
C ASN A 134 15.63 -21.04 -15.46
N ILE A 135 16.40 -20.03 -15.89
CA ILE A 135 17.87 -19.99 -15.78
C ILE A 135 18.34 -18.78 -14.96
N GLY A 136 17.51 -17.75 -14.81
CA GLY A 136 17.84 -16.52 -14.06
C GLY A 136 18.27 -16.78 -12.62
N TRP A 137 17.65 -17.77 -11.96
CA TRP A 137 18.04 -18.19 -10.61
C TRP A 137 19.50 -18.64 -10.52
N TRP A 138 20.09 -19.21 -11.58
CA TRP A 138 21.51 -19.57 -11.58
C TRP A 138 22.45 -18.36 -11.46
N PHE A 139 22.01 -17.21 -11.99
CA PHE A 139 22.75 -15.96 -11.98
C PHE A 139 22.38 -15.03 -10.82
N VAL A 140 21.21 -15.22 -10.19
CA VAL A 140 20.78 -14.44 -9.01
C VAL A 140 21.18 -15.14 -7.71
N THR A 141 20.99 -16.47 -7.62
CA THR A 141 21.13 -17.25 -6.37
C THR A 141 22.00 -18.51 -6.50
N GLY A 142 22.27 -18.98 -7.72
CA GLY A 142 22.98 -20.23 -8.00
C GLY A 142 24.51 -20.11 -8.08
N LYS A 143 25.15 -21.04 -8.79
CA LYS A 143 26.62 -21.16 -8.86
C LYS A 143 27.32 -20.05 -9.66
N TYR A 144 26.60 -19.39 -10.58
CA TYR A 144 27.14 -18.39 -11.51
C TYR A 144 26.66 -16.98 -11.19
N LYS A 145 26.65 -16.59 -9.91
CA LYS A 145 26.07 -15.33 -9.43
C LYS A 145 26.70 -14.12 -10.13
N LEU A 146 25.86 -13.24 -10.67
CA LEU A 146 26.26 -11.95 -11.24
C LEU A 146 25.64 -10.83 -10.40
N ASN A 147 26.49 -9.99 -9.79
CA ASN A 147 26.05 -8.96 -8.85
C ASN A 147 25.02 -8.00 -9.46
N PHE A 148 25.20 -7.56 -10.71
CA PHE A 148 24.26 -6.64 -11.36
C PHE A 148 22.87 -7.28 -11.62
N LEU A 149 22.80 -8.56 -11.99
CA LEU A 149 21.52 -9.27 -12.16
C LEU A 149 20.84 -9.50 -10.82
N ARG A 150 21.63 -9.86 -9.79
CA ARG A 150 21.14 -9.97 -8.43
C ARG A 150 20.55 -8.65 -7.96
N GLU A 151 21.25 -7.54 -8.16
CA GLU A 151 20.75 -6.20 -7.83
C GLU A 151 19.47 -5.85 -8.58
N TYR A 152 19.45 -6.06 -9.90
CA TYR A 152 18.33 -5.73 -10.76
C TYR A 152 17.06 -6.54 -10.44
N TYR A 153 17.17 -7.85 -10.23
CA TYR A 153 16.01 -8.71 -10.01
C TYR A 153 15.59 -8.79 -8.54
N LEU A 154 16.55 -8.89 -7.62
CA LEU A 154 16.22 -9.06 -6.20
C LEU A 154 15.69 -7.77 -5.58
N TYR A 155 16.37 -6.64 -5.80
CA TYR A 155 16.07 -5.39 -5.09
C TYR A 155 15.15 -4.44 -5.87
N ARG A 156 14.43 -4.95 -6.88
CA ARG A 156 13.51 -4.15 -7.71
C ARG A 156 12.40 -3.48 -6.88
N LYS A 157 11.79 -4.19 -5.93
CA LYS A 157 10.74 -3.63 -5.05
C LYS A 157 11.30 -2.59 -4.08
N ASP A 158 12.50 -2.81 -3.54
CA ASP A 158 13.23 -1.81 -2.74
C ASP A 158 13.57 -0.55 -3.57
N GLY A 159 13.95 -0.73 -4.84
CA GLY A 159 14.14 0.35 -5.81
C GLY A 159 12.83 1.10 -6.11
N TYR A 160 11.71 0.40 -6.23
CA TYR A 160 10.38 1.00 -6.41
C TYR A 160 10.04 1.93 -5.23
N ASN A 161 10.20 1.47 -3.99
CA ASN A 161 9.90 2.29 -2.80
C ASN A 161 10.72 3.59 -2.77
N ARG A 162 12.01 3.55 -3.13
CA ARG A 162 12.84 4.75 -3.26
C ARG A 162 12.38 5.68 -4.37
N GLN A 163 11.91 5.13 -5.49
CA GLN A 163 11.39 5.93 -6.60
C GLN A 163 10.08 6.65 -6.20
N VAL A 164 9.16 5.95 -5.53
CA VAL A 164 7.93 6.57 -4.98
C VAL A 164 8.29 7.68 -3.98
N GLU A 165 9.25 7.46 -3.07
CA GLU A 165 9.71 8.50 -2.13
C GLU A 165 10.20 9.76 -2.88
N LYS A 166 11.07 9.56 -3.88
CA LYS A 166 11.60 10.64 -4.71
C LYS A 166 10.49 11.41 -5.43
N ASP A 167 9.55 10.70 -6.05
CA ASP A 167 8.51 11.31 -6.87
C ASP A 167 7.49 12.08 -6.03
N VAL A 168 7.16 11.59 -4.83
CA VAL A 168 6.33 12.35 -3.86
C VAL A 168 7.00 13.67 -3.49
N LEU A 169 8.28 13.64 -3.15
CA LEU A 169 9.02 14.84 -2.76
C LEU A 169 9.20 15.81 -3.93
N GLN A 170 9.44 15.30 -5.14
CA GLN A 170 9.51 16.10 -6.34
C GLN A 170 8.15 16.74 -6.66
N THR A 171 7.06 16.00 -6.52
CA THR A 171 5.69 16.49 -6.72
C THR A 171 5.39 17.63 -5.74
N ALA A 172 5.74 17.47 -4.47
CA ALA A 172 5.54 18.53 -3.47
C ALA A 172 6.43 19.76 -3.69
N ALA A 173 7.63 19.58 -4.24
CA ALA A 173 8.57 20.69 -4.50
C ALA A 173 8.30 21.45 -5.80
N THR A 174 7.56 20.87 -6.75
CA THR A 174 7.32 21.47 -8.06
C THR A 174 6.23 22.54 -7.97
N PRO A 175 6.46 23.81 -8.33
CA PRO A 175 5.40 24.83 -8.33
C PRO A 175 4.23 24.46 -9.24
N THR A 176 3.02 24.88 -8.88
CA THR A 176 1.80 24.66 -9.68
C THR A 176 0.76 25.74 -9.39
N THR A 177 -0.04 26.07 -10.40
CA THR A 177 -1.20 26.95 -10.28
C THR A 177 -2.50 26.19 -10.01
N LYS A 178 -2.49 24.85 -10.12
CA LYS A 178 -3.61 23.96 -9.85
C LYS A 178 -3.31 23.07 -8.64
N PRO A 179 -4.31 22.74 -7.79
CA PRO A 179 -4.12 21.78 -6.72
C PRO A 179 -3.81 20.39 -7.28
N ARG A 180 -3.14 19.56 -6.49
CA ARG A 180 -2.75 18.19 -6.89
C ARG A 180 -3.36 17.15 -5.98
N PHE A 181 -3.84 16.06 -6.57
CA PHE A 181 -4.12 14.81 -5.86
C PHE A 181 -3.01 13.83 -6.20
N CYS A 182 -2.13 13.56 -5.23
CA CYS A 182 -1.00 12.65 -5.38
C CYS A 182 -1.30 11.31 -4.72
N TYR A 183 -1.50 10.27 -5.52
CA TYR A 183 -1.62 8.90 -5.03
C TYR A 183 -0.25 8.21 -5.07
N ALA A 184 0.35 8.03 -3.90
CA ALA A 184 1.62 7.32 -3.74
C ALA A 184 1.40 6.04 -2.94
N HIS A 185 1.79 4.91 -3.51
CA HIS A 185 1.61 3.58 -2.92
C HIS A 185 2.98 2.94 -2.73
N PHE A 186 3.41 2.81 -1.48
CA PHE A 186 4.64 2.13 -1.07
C PHE A 186 4.35 0.65 -0.80
N LEU A 187 5.24 -0.23 -1.27
CA LEU A 187 5.25 -1.66 -0.92
C LEU A 187 5.87 -1.90 0.46
N LEU A 188 5.75 -0.94 1.36
CA LEU A 188 6.32 -0.95 2.70
C LEU A 188 5.17 -1.01 3.71
N PRO A 189 5.23 -1.85 4.75
CA PRO A 189 6.27 -2.84 5.07
C PRO A 189 6.07 -4.23 4.42
N HIS A 190 5.19 -4.40 3.44
CA HIS A 190 4.97 -5.68 2.75
C HIS A 190 6.27 -6.39 2.29
N GLY A 191 6.27 -7.73 2.33
CA GLY A 191 7.41 -8.56 1.96
C GLY A 191 7.84 -8.46 0.47
N GLN A 192 9.10 -8.73 0.12
CA GLN A 192 10.22 -9.27 0.90
C GLN A 192 10.88 -8.19 1.79
N PHE A 193 11.44 -8.58 2.93
CA PHE A 193 12.02 -7.64 3.90
C PHE A 193 13.45 -7.24 3.53
N TYR A 194 13.60 -6.25 2.64
CA TYR A 194 14.89 -5.87 2.05
C TYR A 194 15.87 -5.19 3.00
N ARG A 195 15.38 -4.52 4.04
CA ARG A 195 16.20 -3.72 4.96
C ARG A 195 15.92 -4.06 6.41
N ASP A 196 16.93 -3.91 7.25
CA ASP A 196 16.77 -3.93 8.70
C ASP A 196 16.24 -2.59 9.23
N SER A 197 16.07 -2.49 10.56
CA SER A 197 15.55 -1.29 11.21
C SER A 197 16.44 -0.05 11.09
N SER A 198 17.73 -0.22 10.81
CA SER A 198 18.67 0.88 10.54
C SER A 198 18.59 1.38 9.09
N GLY A 199 17.97 0.58 8.21
CA GLY A 199 17.92 0.81 6.77
C GLY A 199 19.06 0.15 6.00
N ALA A 200 19.93 -0.62 6.66
CA ALA A 200 20.93 -1.43 5.97
C ALA A 200 20.27 -2.61 5.25
N LEU A 201 20.85 -3.04 4.13
CA LEU A 201 20.30 -4.15 3.35
C LEU A 201 20.41 -5.46 4.12
N ASN A 202 19.33 -6.22 4.17
CA ASN A 202 19.38 -7.61 4.62
C ASN A 202 20.19 -8.46 3.61
N PRO A 203 20.90 -9.48 4.09
CA PRO A 203 21.58 -10.42 3.23
C PRO A 203 20.56 -11.15 2.33
N PRO A 204 20.86 -11.38 1.04
CA PRO A 204 19.93 -12.02 0.11
C PRO A 204 19.40 -13.38 0.53
N GLU A 205 20.16 -14.14 1.32
CA GLU A 205 19.73 -15.40 1.90
C GLU A 205 18.48 -15.23 2.78
N LYS A 206 18.36 -14.10 3.49
CA LYS A 206 17.15 -13.75 4.26
C LYS A 206 16.01 -13.28 3.36
N ILE A 207 16.31 -12.50 2.31
CA ILE A 207 15.30 -11.93 1.39
C ILE A 207 14.64 -13.02 0.54
N LEU A 208 15.41 -14.02 0.13
CA LEU A 208 15.00 -15.07 -0.81
C LEU A 208 14.36 -16.29 -0.14
N ASN A 209 14.56 -16.47 1.16
CA ASN A 209 14.02 -17.59 1.90
C ASN A 209 12.54 -17.35 2.19
N LEU A 210 11.62 -18.03 1.48
CA LEU A 210 10.17 -17.86 1.65
C LEU A 210 9.67 -17.99 3.10
N LYS A 211 10.45 -18.63 4.00
CA LYS A 211 10.17 -18.61 5.44
C LYS A 211 10.24 -17.22 6.07
N TYR A 212 10.73 -16.20 5.36
CA TYR A 212 10.74 -14.82 5.87
C TYR A 212 9.33 -14.36 6.23
N LEU A 213 8.28 -14.83 5.53
CA LEU A 213 6.89 -14.46 5.81
C LEU A 213 6.46 -14.87 7.22
N ALA A 214 6.98 -15.98 7.74
CA ALA A 214 6.76 -16.44 9.11
C ALA A 214 7.67 -15.72 10.13
N ASP A 215 8.73 -15.05 9.69
CA ASP A 215 9.67 -14.38 10.59
C ASP A 215 9.17 -12.98 10.98
N LYS A 216 8.34 -12.94 12.03
CA LYS A 216 7.82 -11.69 12.61
C LYS A 216 8.91 -10.68 12.99
N SER A 217 10.14 -11.14 13.28
CA SER A 217 11.25 -10.23 13.62
C SER A 217 11.72 -9.44 12.40
N LEU A 218 11.69 -10.04 11.20
CA LEU A 218 12.03 -9.35 9.96
C LEU A 218 10.96 -8.33 9.57
N TYR A 219 9.67 -8.70 9.69
CA TYR A 219 8.57 -7.76 9.49
C TYR A 219 8.71 -6.55 10.43
N LEU A 220 8.90 -6.80 11.73
CA LEU A 220 9.02 -5.72 12.73
C LEU A 220 10.23 -4.81 12.46
N ALA A 221 11.38 -5.38 12.03
CA ALA A 221 12.53 -4.59 11.63
C ALA A 221 12.21 -3.70 10.43
N TYR A 222 11.51 -4.23 9.42
CA TYR A 222 11.15 -3.50 8.21
C TYR A 222 10.05 -2.44 8.44
N LEU A 223 9.13 -2.70 9.37
CA LEU A 223 8.17 -1.71 9.86
C LEU A 223 8.87 -0.54 10.55
N LYS A 224 9.88 -0.80 11.39
CA LYS A 224 10.69 0.26 12.01
C LYS A 224 11.45 1.10 10.98
N TYR A 225 11.96 0.47 9.91
CA TYR A 225 12.51 1.20 8.78
C TYR A 225 11.45 2.05 8.07
N THR A 226 10.27 1.48 7.82
CA THR A 226 9.12 2.18 7.22
C THR A 226 8.72 3.42 8.03
N ASN A 227 8.74 3.34 9.37
CA ASN A 227 8.52 4.49 10.26
C ASN A 227 9.51 5.63 9.99
N ASN A 228 10.78 5.30 9.75
CA ASN A 228 11.81 6.30 9.47
C ASN A 228 11.58 6.96 8.09
N ILE A 229 11.15 6.19 7.09
CA ILE A 229 10.76 6.73 5.78
C ILE A 229 9.57 7.67 5.91
N ILE A 230 8.51 7.26 6.61
CA ILE A 230 7.33 8.11 6.86
C ILE A 230 7.73 9.39 7.59
N LYS A 231 8.55 9.30 8.65
CA LYS A 231 9.06 10.47 9.39
C LYS A 231 9.79 11.45 8.47
N GLY A 232 10.65 10.94 7.58
CA GLY A 232 11.39 11.75 6.61
C GLY A 232 10.47 12.43 5.59
N LEU A 233 9.52 11.69 5.03
CA LEU A 233 8.52 12.22 4.09
C LEU A 233 7.66 13.30 4.74
N VAL A 234 7.11 13.04 5.93
CA VAL A 234 6.26 14.00 6.65
C VAL A 234 6.99 15.32 6.93
N LYS A 235 8.24 15.26 7.42
CA LYS A 235 9.02 16.49 7.67
C LYS A 235 9.19 17.31 6.40
N LYS A 236 9.66 16.68 5.32
CA LYS A 236 9.89 17.36 4.03
C LYS A 236 8.60 17.87 3.40
N LEU A 237 7.50 17.12 3.48
CA LEU A 237 6.20 17.57 2.99
C LEU A 237 5.70 18.79 3.77
N ASN A 238 5.81 18.76 5.10
CA ASN A 238 5.43 19.89 5.95
C ASN A 238 6.29 21.15 5.70
N GLU A 239 7.57 20.98 5.39
CA GLU A 239 8.47 22.08 5.01
C GLU A 239 8.10 22.70 3.64
N LYS A 240 7.55 21.90 2.71
CA LYS A 240 7.22 22.35 1.35
C LYS A 240 5.80 22.91 1.24
N ASP A 241 4.83 22.25 1.86
CA ASP A 241 3.44 22.66 1.86
C ASP A 241 2.81 22.32 3.23
N PRO A 242 2.89 23.24 4.21
CA PRO A 242 2.35 23.00 5.54
C PRO A 242 0.82 22.87 5.56
N ASN A 243 0.12 23.33 4.52
CA ASN A 243 -1.34 23.33 4.42
C ASN A 243 -1.88 22.13 3.61
N ALA A 244 -0.99 21.31 3.03
CA ALA A 244 -1.40 20.11 2.31
C ALA A 244 -2.22 19.17 3.21
N ILE A 245 -3.29 18.62 2.64
CA ILE A 245 -3.95 17.46 3.24
C ILE A 245 -3.04 16.25 2.99
N VAL A 246 -2.50 15.68 4.06
CA VAL A 246 -1.63 14.51 4.00
C VAL A 246 -2.30 13.34 4.72
N ILE A 247 -2.39 12.23 3.99
CA ILE A 247 -3.00 10.98 4.46
C ILE A 247 -1.92 9.92 4.47
N ILE A 248 -1.76 9.24 5.60
CA ILE A 248 -0.91 8.06 5.76
C ILE A 248 -1.85 6.91 6.10
N MET A 249 -2.03 5.98 5.17
CA MET A 249 -3.01 4.91 5.29
C MET A 249 -2.36 3.57 4.94
N SER A 250 -2.86 2.50 5.54
CA SER A 250 -2.61 1.14 5.09
C SER A 250 -3.83 0.59 4.36
N ASP A 251 -3.63 -0.20 3.31
CA ASP A 251 -4.71 -0.91 2.63
C ASP A 251 -5.33 -2.00 3.50
N HIS A 252 -4.49 -2.79 4.18
CA HIS A 252 -4.89 -3.81 5.14
C HIS A 252 -3.90 -3.95 6.30
N GLY A 253 -4.21 -4.84 7.24
CA GLY A 253 -3.35 -5.18 8.37
C GLY A 253 -2.30 -6.23 8.01
N PHE A 254 -1.72 -6.88 9.02
CA PHE A 254 -0.66 -7.88 8.85
C PHE A 254 -1.23 -9.28 8.73
N TYR A 255 -0.69 -10.06 7.79
CA TYR A 255 -0.98 -11.49 7.68
C TYR A 255 -0.11 -12.34 8.61
N ASP A 256 -0.72 -12.98 9.60
CA ASP A 256 -0.02 -13.97 10.42
C ASP A 256 0.07 -15.33 9.71
N TYR A 257 1.17 -15.55 9.01
CA TYR A 257 1.42 -16.77 8.25
C TYR A 257 1.64 -18.03 9.13
N ASP A 258 1.89 -17.87 10.43
CA ASP A 258 2.08 -19.00 11.35
C ASP A 258 0.77 -19.54 11.93
N ASN A 259 -0.25 -18.68 12.05
CA ASN A 259 -1.55 -19.02 12.63
C ASN A 259 -2.70 -18.66 11.67
N PRO A 260 -2.83 -19.36 10.53
CA PRO A 260 -3.85 -19.11 9.51
C PRO A 260 -5.29 -19.47 9.93
N GLY A 261 -5.58 -19.53 11.24
CA GLY A 261 -6.90 -19.83 11.79
C GLY A 261 -7.55 -18.66 12.54
N ASP A 262 -6.75 -17.68 12.99
CA ASP A 262 -7.16 -16.53 13.80
C ASP A 262 -6.98 -15.21 13.01
N TYR A 263 -7.45 -15.17 11.75
CA TYR A 263 -7.27 -14.04 10.83
C TYR A 263 -7.90 -12.72 11.29
N ASP A 264 -8.97 -12.80 12.10
CA ASP A 264 -9.70 -11.65 12.64
C ASP A 264 -9.29 -11.44 14.11
N PRO A 265 -8.68 -10.32 14.52
CA PRO A 265 -8.77 -8.97 13.90
C PRO A 265 -7.52 -8.44 13.17
N TYR A 266 -6.42 -9.21 13.06
CA TYR A 266 -5.12 -8.63 12.71
C TYR A 266 -4.97 -8.26 11.23
N ASN A 267 -5.59 -9.01 10.32
CA ASN A 267 -5.55 -8.71 8.88
C ASN A 267 -6.32 -7.42 8.53
N TYR A 268 -7.22 -6.96 9.40
CA TYR A 268 -8.03 -5.76 9.18
C TYR A 268 -7.59 -4.58 10.05
N ASP A 269 -6.87 -4.83 11.15
CA ASP A 269 -6.28 -3.81 12.01
C ASP A 269 -5.10 -3.15 11.29
N ASN A 270 -5.33 -1.92 10.86
CA ASN A 270 -4.46 -1.16 9.97
C ASN A 270 -4.29 0.27 10.51
N ILE A 271 -3.55 1.13 9.81
CA ILE A 271 -3.39 2.55 10.20
C ILE A 271 -4.08 3.51 9.24
N CYS A 272 -4.60 4.60 9.78
CA CYS A 272 -4.97 5.79 9.01
C CYS A 272 -4.72 7.06 9.83
N PHE A 273 -3.79 7.89 9.38
CA PHE A 273 -3.48 9.18 9.96
C PHE A 273 -3.75 10.28 8.94
N VAL A 274 -4.40 11.35 9.40
CA VAL A 274 -4.73 12.50 8.55
C VAL A 274 -4.22 13.79 9.18
N LYS A 275 -3.49 14.57 8.40
CA LYS A 275 -3.27 15.99 8.61
C LYS A 275 -4.10 16.75 7.59
N ALA A 276 -4.99 17.62 8.04
CA ALA A 276 -5.82 18.47 7.17
C ALA A 276 -6.08 19.81 7.85
N PRO A 277 -6.35 20.89 7.09
CA PRO A 277 -6.88 22.14 7.64
C PRO A 277 -8.21 21.91 8.39
N ASN A 278 -8.48 22.71 9.44
CA ASN A 278 -9.74 22.69 10.19
C ASN A 278 -10.15 21.30 10.74
N ASN A 279 -9.17 20.52 11.22
CA ASN A 279 -9.38 19.15 11.67
C ASN A 279 -10.13 19.11 13.02
N ASN A 280 -11.46 18.95 12.99
CA ASN A 280 -12.27 18.98 14.20
C ASN A 280 -12.28 17.61 14.90
N ALA A 281 -11.61 17.52 16.05
CA ALA A 281 -11.41 16.28 16.81
C ALA A 281 -12.72 15.57 17.21
N ALA A 282 -13.82 16.32 17.38
CA ALA A 282 -15.12 15.76 17.75
C ALA A 282 -15.79 14.92 16.64
N MET A 283 -15.33 15.03 15.39
CA MET A 283 -15.95 14.38 14.23
C MET A 283 -15.43 12.96 13.95
N TYR A 284 -14.52 12.46 14.80
CA TYR A 284 -13.85 11.15 14.66
C TYR A 284 -14.29 10.12 15.70
N ASN A 285 -15.37 10.41 16.44
CA ASN A 285 -15.85 9.57 17.55
C ASN A 285 -16.58 8.29 17.12
N ALA A 286 -16.91 8.15 15.82
CA ALA A 286 -17.44 6.91 15.27
C ALA A 286 -16.30 6.13 14.60
N GLN A 287 -16.17 4.84 14.92
CA GLN A 287 -15.33 3.92 14.15
C GLN A 287 -15.81 3.93 12.70
N LEU A 288 -14.89 4.12 11.75
CA LEU A 288 -15.19 4.18 10.31
C LEU A 288 -14.26 3.24 9.57
N SER A 289 -14.76 2.34 8.73
CA SER A 289 -13.86 1.53 7.91
C SER A 289 -13.27 2.31 6.72
N ASN A 290 -12.21 1.76 6.12
CA ASN A 290 -11.49 2.33 4.97
C ASN A 290 -12.41 2.72 3.79
N VAL A 291 -13.53 2.00 3.54
CA VAL A 291 -14.51 2.31 2.48
C VAL A 291 -15.21 3.67 2.68
N ASN A 292 -15.31 4.13 3.93
CA ASN A 292 -15.93 5.40 4.29
C ASN A 292 -14.92 6.55 4.39
N PHE A 293 -13.63 6.28 4.30
CA PHE A 293 -12.59 7.29 4.48
C PHE A 293 -12.73 8.47 3.52
N PHE A 294 -12.81 8.22 2.20
CA PHE A 294 -12.91 9.31 1.23
C PHE A 294 -14.26 10.04 1.28
N ARG A 295 -15.35 9.36 1.67
CA ARG A 295 -16.61 10.05 1.96
C ARG A 295 -16.44 11.05 3.09
N HIS A 296 -15.82 10.60 4.17
CA HIS A 296 -15.53 11.46 5.31
C HIS A 296 -14.66 12.64 4.87
N LEU A 297 -13.58 12.40 4.13
CA LEU A 297 -12.71 13.46 3.63
C LEU A 297 -13.49 14.46 2.76
N PHE A 298 -14.27 14.00 1.79
CA PHE A 298 -15.04 14.87 0.90
C PHE A 298 -16.12 15.67 1.63
N ASN A 299 -16.81 15.06 2.59
CA ASN A 299 -17.81 15.76 3.37
C ASN A 299 -17.19 16.87 4.23
N ASN A 300 -16.07 16.59 4.89
CA ASN A 300 -15.47 17.49 5.86
C ASN A 300 -14.55 18.56 5.24
N GLN A 301 -13.83 18.23 4.18
CA GLN A 301 -12.83 19.11 3.58
C GLN A 301 -13.30 19.78 2.29
N PHE A 302 -14.36 19.25 1.67
CA PHE A 302 -14.84 19.70 0.35
C PHE A 302 -16.35 19.99 0.32
N GLY A 303 -17.02 20.04 1.48
CA GLY A 303 -18.43 20.41 1.60
C GLY A 303 -19.39 19.47 0.85
N GLN A 304 -18.99 18.22 0.62
CA GLN A 304 -19.85 17.22 0.00
C GLN A 304 -20.84 16.64 1.02
N ASN A 305 -21.86 15.94 0.53
CA ASN A 305 -22.89 15.29 1.36
C ASN A 305 -23.06 13.81 0.96
N LEU A 306 -21.95 13.08 0.91
CA LEU A 306 -21.93 11.66 0.57
C LEU A 306 -22.45 10.83 1.74
N PRO A 307 -23.48 9.98 1.54
CA PRO A 307 -23.96 9.10 2.60
C PRO A 307 -22.93 8.03 2.92
N TYR A 308 -22.67 7.80 4.20
CA TYR A 308 -21.83 6.69 4.67
C TYR A 308 -22.48 5.34 4.38
N VAL A 309 -21.67 4.33 4.10
CA VAL A 309 -22.12 2.94 3.98
C VAL A 309 -21.89 2.20 5.30
N LYS A 310 -22.63 1.10 5.54
CA LYS A 310 -22.43 0.29 6.75
C LYS A 310 -21.04 -0.33 6.76
N ASP A 311 -20.33 -0.21 7.88
CA ASP A 311 -19.00 -0.80 8.06
C ASP A 311 -19.10 -2.32 8.28
N SER A 312 -18.17 -3.06 7.67
CA SER A 312 -18.04 -4.52 7.70
C SER A 312 -16.69 -4.94 7.12
N THR A 313 -16.18 -6.08 7.58
CA THR A 313 -15.05 -6.79 6.96
C THR A 313 -15.56 -7.84 5.98
N VAL A 314 -14.78 -8.12 4.93
CA VAL A 314 -15.03 -9.15 3.94
C VAL A 314 -13.74 -9.92 3.73
N TYR A 315 -13.76 -11.19 4.16
CA TYR A 315 -12.65 -12.11 4.01
C TYR A 315 -12.62 -12.69 2.60
N VAL A 316 -11.44 -12.71 2.00
CA VAL A 316 -11.21 -13.28 0.67
C VAL A 316 -9.95 -14.16 0.67
N ILE A 317 -10.04 -15.32 0.04
CA ILE A 317 -8.95 -16.29 -0.05
C ILE A 317 -8.47 -16.33 -1.49
N GLU A 318 -7.20 -16.02 -1.69
CA GLU A 318 -6.55 -16.19 -2.99
C GLU A 318 -6.23 -17.65 -3.30
N ASP A 319 -6.43 -18.07 -4.56
CA ASP A 319 -5.92 -19.37 -5.03
C ASP A 319 -4.38 -19.35 -4.98
N PRO A 320 -3.71 -20.28 -4.27
CA PRO A 320 -2.26 -20.36 -4.22
C PRO A 320 -1.56 -20.46 -5.59
N ALA A 321 -2.28 -20.87 -6.64
CA ALA A 321 -1.78 -20.90 -8.02
C ALA A 321 -1.69 -19.51 -8.67
N VAL A 322 -2.40 -18.50 -8.14
CA VAL A 322 -2.40 -17.11 -8.62
C VAL A 322 -1.06 -16.41 -8.30
N LEU A 323 -0.37 -16.84 -7.24
CA LEU A 323 0.93 -16.29 -6.81
C LEU A 323 2.16 -16.93 -7.48
N ARG A 324 2.02 -17.98 -8.32
CA ARG A 324 3.12 -18.79 -8.91
C ARG A 324 3.39 -18.53 -10.40
#